data_AF-A0A7W6QA77-F1
#
_entry.id   AF-A0A7W6QA77-F1
#
_cell.length_a   1.000
_cell.length_b   1.000
_cell.length_c   1.000
_cell.angle_alpha   90.00
_cell.angle_beta   90.00
_cell.angle_gamma   90.00
#
_symmetry.space_group_name_H-M   'P 1'
#
loop_
_entity.id
_entity.type
_entity.pdbx_description
1 polymer ?
#
loop_
_entity_poly.entity_id
_entity_poly.type
_entity_poly.pdbx_seq_one_letter_code
_entity_poly.pdbx_strand_id
1 'polypeptide(L)'
;MSELARLVGMSAPSVSERVRRLEAAGVIRGFTVDVDTRAIGYQIRAMVRIRPLPGKLHLVERLIQERPEFVECDKITGDDPFLARLVVHSIEQMDDVLEGLSEHAVTSTAVIKGTSVKRRLPPL
;
A
#
# COMPACT_ATOMS: atom_id res chain seq x y z
N MET A 1 -17.90 -19.57 -9.94
CA MET A 1 -17.04 -20.76 -10.19
C MET A 1 -17.36 -21.48 -11.49
N SER A 2 -18.63 -21.69 -11.83
CA SER A 2 -19.03 -22.37 -13.08
C SER A 2 -18.49 -21.71 -14.36
N GLU A 3 -18.44 -20.37 -14.40
CA GLU A 3 -17.87 -19.65 -15.53
C GLU A 3 -16.35 -19.85 -15.66
N LEU A 4 -15.62 -19.75 -14.54
CA LEU A 4 -14.18 -20.03 -14.50
C LEU A 4 -13.87 -21.47 -14.93
N ALA A 5 -14.65 -22.44 -14.45
CA ALA A 5 -14.59 -23.84 -14.85
C ALA A 5 -14.73 -24.04 -16.36
N ARG A 6 -15.69 -23.34 -16.99
CA ARG A 6 -15.84 -23.36 -18.46
C ARG A 6 -14.61 -22.79 -19.17
N LEU A 7 -14.06 -21.68 -18.69
CA LEU A 7 -12.90 -21.03 -19.30
C LEU A 7 -11.63 -21.89 -19.23
N VAL A 8 -11.44 -22.66 -18.15
CA VAL A 8 -10.24 -23.49 -17.95
C VAL A 8 -10.42 -24.97 -18.28
N GLY A 9 -11.58 -25.38 -18.80
CA GLY A 9 -11.85 -26.78 -19.20
C GLY A 9 -11.92 -27.76 -18.02
N MET A 10 -12.46 -27.34 -16.87
CA MET A 10 -12.55 -28.15 -15.65
C MET A 10 -13.97 -28.19 -15.09
N SER A 11 -14.25 -29.12 -14.16
CA SER A 11 -15.52 -29.11 -13.41
C SER A 11 -15.51 -28.02 -12.34
N ALA A 12 -16.69 -27.46 -12.02
CA ALA A 12 -16.82 -26.42 -11.00
C ALA A 12 -16.26 -26.82 -9.62
N PRO A 13 -16.48 -28.06 -9.11
CA PRO A 13 -15.87 -28.50 -7.85
C PRO A 13 -14.33 -28.57 -7.92
N SER A 14 -13.77 -28.99 -9.05
CA SER A 14 -12.32 -29.10 -9.23
C SER A 14 -11.64 -27.73 -9.24
N VAL A 15 -12.28 -26.72 -9.86
CA VAL A 15 -11.79 -25.33 -9.80
C VAL A 15 -11.90 -24.75 -8.40
N SER A 16 -13.02 -24.97 -7.70
CA SER A 16 -13.17 -24.52 -6.31
C SER A 16 -12.09 -25.08 -5.39
N GLU A 17 -11.77 -26.38 -5.51
CA GLU A 17 -10.71 -26.98 -4.71
C GLU A 17 -9.32 -26.42 -5.07
N ARG A 18 -9.04 -26.14 -6.35
CA ARG A 18 -7.79 -25.47 -6.74
C ARG A 18 -7.67 -24.07 -6.17
N VAL A 19 -8.72 -23.26 -6.23
CA VAL A 19 -8.71 -21.90 -5.65
C VAL A 19 -8.47 -21.98 -4.14
N ARG A 20 -9.14 -22.88 -3.44
CA ARG A 20 -8.92 -23.13 -2.01
C ARG A 20 -7.48 -23.53 -1.70
N ARG A 21 -6.87 -24.38 -2.51
CA ARG A 21 -5.45 -24.76 -2.36
C ARG A 21 -4.51 -23.59 -2.61
N LEU A 22 -4.82 -22.71 -3.55
CA LEU A 22 -4.03 -21.50 -3.81
C LEU A 22 -4.14 -20.47 -2.68
N GLU A 23 -5.32 -20.35 -2.06
CA GLU A 23 -5.51 -19.56 -0.85
C GLU A 23 -4.71 -20.14 0.32
N ALA A 24 -4.84 -21.45 0.57
CA ALA A 24 -4.12 -22.15 1.64
C ALA A 24 -2.60 -22.08 1.46
N ALA A 25 -2.12 -22.07 0.22
CA ALA A 25 -0.69 -21.90 -0.11
C ALA A 25 -0.22 -20.43 -0.09
N GLY A 26 -1.11 -19.46 0.14
CA GLY A 26 -0.79 -18.04 0.15
C GLY A 26 -0.52 -17.42 -1.24
N VAL A 27 -0.74 -18.17 -2.32
CA VAL A 27 -0.64 -17.66 -3.70
C VAL A 27 -1.75 -16.64 -3.95
N ILE A 28 -2.98 -16.98 -3.55
CA ILE A 28 -4.08 -16.01 -3.43
C ILE A 28 -4.04 -15.47 -2.01
N ARG A 29 -3.59 -14.22 -1.86
CA ARG A 29 -3.49 -13.56 -0.54
C ARG A 29 -4.83 -13.05 -0.01
N GLY A 30 -5.84 -12.94 -0.89
CA GLY A 30 -7.18 -12.52 -0.52
C GLY A 30 -7.97 -12.00 -1.72
N PHE A 31 -9.28 -11.84 -1.52
CA PHE A 31 -10.18 -11.15 -2.45
C PHE A 31 -10.52 -9.80 -1.87
N THR A 32 -10.39 -8.75 -2.67
CA THR A 32 -10.60 -7.38 -2.22
C THR A 32 -11.31 -6.57 -3.29
N VAL A 33 -11.78 -5.40 -2.90
CA VAL A 33 -12.32 -4.37 -3.79
C VAL A 33 -11.26 -3.30 -3.98
N ASP A 34 -11.06 -2.87 -5.22
CA ASP A 34 -10.24 -1.69 -5.54
C ASP A 34 -11.11 -0.44 -5.40
N VAL A 35 -10.83 0.37 -4.38
CA VAL A 35 -11.62 1.55 -4.01
C VAL A 35 -10.89 2.82 -4.40
N ASP A 36 -11.57 3.72 -5.13
CA ASP A 36 -11.04 5.05 -5.40
C ASP A 36 -11.04 5.89 -4.11
N THR A 37 -9.85 6.22 -3.62
CA THR A 37 -9.65 7.02 -2.41
C THR A 37 -10.33 8.40 -2.52
N ARG A 38 -10.40 8.98 -3.73
CA ARG A 38 -11.06 10.27 -3.94
C ARG A 38 -12.57 10.20 -3.73
N ALA A 39 -13.19 9.08 -4.13
CA ALA A 39 -14.62 8.86 -3.98
C ALA A 39 -15.06 8.76 -2.50
N ILE A 40 -14.11 8.40 -1.61
CA ILE A 40 -14.32 8.35 -0.16
C ILE A 40 -13.69 9.54 0.59
N GLY A 41 -13.39 10.62 -0.13
CA GLY A 41 -13.00 11.90 0.48
C GLY A 41 -11.50 12.16 0.61
N TYR A 42 -10.61 11.21 0.30
CA TYR A 42 -9.16 11.41 0.33
C TYR A 42 -8.69 12.05 -0.97
N GLN A 43 -8.58 13.38 -0.97
CA GLN A 43 -8.31 14.16 -2.17
C GLN A 43 -6.82 14.21 -2.53
N ILE A 44 -5.93 14.01 -1.56
CA ILE A 44 -4.50 14.14 -1.74
C ILE A 44 -3.83 12.78 -1.59
N ARG A 45 -2.92 12.49 -2.52
CA ARG A 45 -2.04 11.33 -2.49
C ARG A 45 -0.61 11.84 -2.58
N ALA A 46 0.28 11.35 -1.73
CA ALA A 46 1.68 11.75 -1.72
C ALA A 46 2.61 10.54 -1.58
N MET A 47 3.83 10.71 -2.06
CA MET A 47 4.94 9.82 -1.82
C MET A 47 5.88 10.52 -0.83
N VAL A 48 6.24 9.83 0.25
CA VAL A 48 7.06 10.37 1.33
C VAL A 48 8.30 9.52 1.48
N ARG A 49 9.47 10.12 1.26
CA ARG A 49 10.75 9.52 1.65
C ARG A 49 11.02 9.92 3.08
N ILE A 50 11.32 8.94 3.94
CA ILE A 50 11.46 9.16 5.38
C ILE A 50 12.83 8.65 5.81
N ARG A 51 13.64 9.55 6.36
CA ARG A 51 14.96 9.26 6.93
C ARG A 51 14.93 9.40 8.44
N PRO A 52 14.91 8.30 9.19
CA PRO A 52 15.03 8.35 10.64
C PRO A 52 16.33 9.01 11.07
N LEU A 53 16.28 9.78 12.16
CA LEU A 53 17.46 10.25 12.85
C LEU A 53 18.22 9.06 13.50
N PRO A 54 19.52 9.23 13.81
CA PRO A 54 20.31 8.17 14.45
C PRO A 54 19.61 7.56 15.69
N GLY A 55 19.49 6.24 15.73
CA GLY A 55 18.84 5.51 16.82
C GLY A 55 17.30 5.54 16.81
N LYS A 56 16.65 6.19 15.83
CA LYS A 56 15.17 6.33 15.77
C LYS A 56 14.49 5.38 14.78
N LEU A 57 15.22 4.50 14.10
CA LEU A 57 14.69 3.62 13.04
C LEU A 57 13.41 2.87 13.45
N HIS A 58 13.45 2.11 14.55
CA HIS A 58 12.30 1.32 15.01
C HIS A 58 11.14 2.18 15.53
N LEU A 59 11.44 3.34 16.10
CA LEU A 59 10.41 4.29 16.55
C LEU A 59 9.66 4.86 15.34
N VAL A 60 10.41 5.33 14.33
CA VAL A 60 9.83 5.88 13.10
C VAL A 60 9.02 4.82 12.36
N GLU A 61 9.53 3.58 12.27
CA GLU A 61 8.78 2.47 11.68
C GLU A 61 7.42 2.26 12.37
N ARG A 62 7.41 2.25 13.70
CA ARG A 62 6.17 2.11 14.48
C ARG A 62 5.22 3.29 14.24
N LEU A 63 5.73 4.51 14.26
CA LEU A 63 4.94 5.73 14.03
C LEU A 63 4.32 5.79 12.63
N ILE A 64 4.94 5.15 11.64
CA ILE A 64 4.36 4.99 10.30
C ILE A 64 3.25 3.94 10.35
N GLN A 65 3.49 2.79 10.99
CA GLN A 65 2.51 1.68 11.08
C GLN A 65 1.24 2.05 11.86
N GLU A 66 1.36 2.91 12.87
CA GLU A 66 0.23 3.35 13.71
C GLU A 66 -0.67 4.40 13.03
N ARG A 67 -0.22 4.97 11.90
CA ARG A 67 -0.93 6.02 11.17
C ARG A 67 -1.66 5.47 9.94
N PRO A 68 -3.00 5.44 9.92
CA PRO A 68 -3.77 4.85 8.83
C PRO A 68 -3.62 5.60 7.49
N GLU A 69 -3.19 6.86 7.52
CA GLU A 69 -2.94 7.66 6.32
C GLU A 69 -1.76 7.11 5.49
N PHE A 70 -0.81 6.41 6.12
CA PHE A 70 0.27 5.70 5.43
C PHE A 70 -0.23 4.33 4.95
N VAL A 71 -0.69 4.27 3.71
CA VAL A 71 -1.36 3.08 3.14
C VAL A 71 -0.41 2.05 2.53
N GLU A 72 0.82 2.46 2.21
CA GLU A 72 1.90 1.57 1.78
C GLU A 72 3.22 2.13 2.32
N CYS A 73 4.14 1.27 2.76
CA CYS A 73 5.50 1.68 3.09
C CYS A 73 6.46 0.52 2.84
N ASP A 74 7.46 0.76 1.99
CA ASP A 74 8.51 -0.20 1.69
C ASP A 74 9.81 0.23 2.36
N LYS A 75 10.54 -0.75 2.89
CA LYS A 75 11.94 -0.58 3.29
C LYS A 75 12.81 -0.67 2.04
N ILE A 76 13.55 0.38 1.73
CA ILE A 76 14.36 0.47 0.52
C ILE A 76 15.84 0.64 0.85
N THR A 77 16.70 0.35 -0.13
CA THR A 77 18.12 0.67 -0.04
C THR A 77 18.36 2.16 -0.30
N GLY A 78 19.45 2.69 0.27
CA GLY A 78 19.84 4.09 0.16
C GLY A 78 19.65 4.88 1.45
N ASP A 79 19.76 6.21 1.36
CA ASP A 79 19.82 7.10 2.52
C ASP A 79 18.47 7.34 3.19
N ASP A 80 17.37 7.00 2.51
CA ASP A 80 16.00 7.12 3.02
C ASP A 80 15.42 5.71 3.14
N PRO A 81 15.56 5.03 4.29
CA PRO A 81 15.24 3.62 4.40
C PRO A 81 13.75 3.31 4.26
N PHE A 82 12.88 4.33 4.27
CA PHE A 82 11.44 4.17 4.10
C PHE A 82 10.92 5.01 2.93
N LEU A 83 10.14 4.36 2.06
CA LEU A 83 9.37 5.00 1.00
C LEU A 83 7.89 4.69 1.21
N ALA A 84 7.11 5.69 1.63
CA ALA A 84 5.72 5.52 2.01
C ALA A 84 4.77 6.24 1.06
N ARG A 85 3.62 5.62 0.78
CA ARG A 85 2.46 6.26 0.15
C ARG A 85 1.53 6.77 1.24
N LEU A 86 1.25 8.06 1.19
CA LEU A 86 0.33 8.76 2.08
C LEU A 86 -0.94 9.13 1.32
N VAL A 87 -2.11 8.97 1.94
CA VAL A 87 -3.38 9.48 1.43
C VAL A 87 -4.09 10.27 2.53
N VAL A 88 -4.53 11.48 2.21
CA VAL A 88 -5.12 12.43 3.18
C VAL A 88 -6.26 13.22 2.55
N HIS A 89 -7.12 13.78 3.39
CA HIS A 89 -8.26 14.60 3.01
C HIS A 89 -7.84 16.00 2.53
N SER A 90 -6.81 16.59 3.14
CA SER A 90 -6.35 17.96 2.84
C SER A 90 -4.85 18.14 3.05
N ILE A 91 -4.31 19.32 2.67
CA ILE A 91 -2.89 19.65 2.88
C ILE A 91 -2.60 19.80 4.37
N GLU A 92 -3.54 20.36 5.12
CA GLU A 92 -3.43 20.56 6.57
C GLU A 92 -3.29 19.22 7.29
N GLN A 93 -4.12 18.22 6.96
CA GLN A 93 -3.96 16.87 7.52
C GLN A 93 -2.61 16.25 7.11
N MET A 94 -2.11 16.53 5.91
CA MET A 94 -0.79 16.07 5.49
C MET A 94 0.29 16.62 6.42
N ASP A 95 0.25 17.92 6.70
CA ASP A 95 1.21 18.60 7.56
C ASP A 95 1.13 18.06 8.98
N ASP A 96 -0.06 17.86 9.55
CA ASP A 96 -0.26 17.27 10.88
C ASP A 96 0.34 15.85 10.97
N VAL A 97 0.12 15.03 9.95
CA VAL A 97 0.66 13.66 9.88
C VAL A 97 2.19 13.67 9.84
N LEU A 98 2.77 14.56 9.03
CA LEU A 98 4.22 14.66 8.86
C LEU A 98 4.91 15.32 10.07
N GLU A 99 4.25 16.27 10.73
CA GLU A 99 4.76 16.94 11.92
C GLU A 99 5.04 15.93 13.03
N GLY A 100 4.15 14.96 13.22
CA GLY A 100 4.37 13.92 14.22
C GLY A 100 5.45 12.88 13.86
N LEU A 101 6.19 13.06 12.76
CA LEU A 101 7.46 12.38 12.46
C LEU A 101 8.67 13.31 12.58
N SER A 102 8.48 14.62 12.59
CA SER A 102 9.53 15.63 12.42
C SER A 102 10.62 15.59 13.51
N GLU A 103 10.26 15.22 14.75
CA GLU A 103 11.22 15.07 15.85
C GLU A 103 12.14 13.84 15.72
N HIS A 104 11.81 12.92 14.82
CA HIS A 104 12.45 11.60 14.74
C HIS A 104 12.96 11.26 13.35
N ALA A 105 12.55 12.00 12.32
CA ALA A 105 12.93 11.78 10.94
C ALA A 105 12.91 13.07 10.11
N VAL A 106 13.75 13.07 9.08
CA VAL A 106 13.66 14.03 7.98
C VAL A 106 12.76 13.43 6.91
N THR A 107 11.78 14.20 6.44
CA THR A 107 10.84 13.77 5.40
C THR A 107 11.04 14.58 4.11
N SER A 108 10.80 13.93 2.97
CA SER A 108 10.74 14.57 1.66
C SER A 108 9.48 14.08 0.94
N THR A 109 8.53 15.00 0.74
CA THR A 109 7.19 14.69 0.26
C THR A 109 6.97 15.16 -1.18
N ALA A 110 6.37 14.32 -2.00
CA ALA A 110 5.97 14.63 -3.38
C ALA A 110 4.50 14.27 -3.61
N VAL A 111 3.68 15.27 -3.96
CA VAL A 111 2.25 15.06 -4.27
C VAL A 111 2.10 14.37 -5.63
N ILE A 112 1.29 13.32 -5.66
CA ILE A 112 1.02 12.50 -6.84
C ILE A 112 -0.06 13.18 -7.69
N LYS A 113 0.36 13.79 -8.80
CA LYS A 113 -0.56 14.44 -9.77
C LYS A 113 -1.39 13.44 -10.58
N GLY A 114 -0.86 12.24 -10.80
CA GLY A 114 -1.49 11.22 -11.63
C GLY A 114 -0.76 9.90 -11.55
N THR A 115 -1.36 8.85 -12.11
CA THR A 115 -0.79 7.50 -12.14
C THR A 115 -0.81 7.00 -13.58
N SER A 116 0.35 6.96 -14.22
CA SER A 116 0.47 6.50 -15.62
C SER A 116 0.34 4.99 -15.77
N VAL A 117 0.72 4.24 -14.74
CA VAL A 117 0.62 2.78 -14.68
C VAL A 117 -0.01 2.37 -13.36
N LYS A 118 -1.16 1.72 -13.42
CA LYS A 118 -1.80 1.13 -12.23
C LYS A 118 -1.02 -0.09 -11.75
N ARG A 119 -1.05 -0.35 -10.44
CA ARG A 119 -0.44 -1.55 -9.85
C ARG A 119 -1.04 -2.79 -10.50
N ARG A 120 -0.19 -3.68 -10.99
CA ARG A 120 -0.56 -4.91 -11.69
C ARG A 120 0.48 -5.99 -11.42
N LEU A 121 0.12 -7.25 -11.62
CA LEU A 121 1.05 -8.37 -11.54
C LEU A 121 2.07 -8.29 -12.69
N PRO A 122 3.29 -8.84 -12.50
CA PRO A 122 4.17 -9.14 -13.63
C PRO A 122 3.49 -10.17 -14.56
N PRO A 123 4.00 -10.36 -15.79
CA PRO A 123 3.56 -11.45 -16.65
C PRO A 123 3.61 -12.80 -15.92
N LEU A 124 2.54 -13.60 -16.05
CA LEU A 124 2.39 -14.93 -15.47
C LEU A 124 2.46 -16.01 -16.56
#